data_AF-A0A8H5EI79-F1
#
_entry.id   AF-A0A8H5EI79-F1
#
_cell.length_a   1.000
_cell.length_b   1.000
_cell.length_c   1.000
_cell.angle_alpha   90.00
_cell.angle_beta   90.00
_cell.angle_gamma   90.00
#
_symmetry.space_group_name_H-M   'P 1'
#
loop_
_entity.id
_entity.type
_entity.pdbx_description
1 polymer ?
#
loop_
_entity_poly.entity_id
_entity_poly.type
_entity_poly.pdbx_seq_one_letter_code
_entity_poly.pdbx_strand_id
1 'polypeptide(L)'
;MLESGSFEGVSRKAAESLVGNYEGQSLLRPMQMVNNQTGQAQWHFTVVNPGRAMLNVRDVRYPDRHLSVPLIDNTEWRLSDLSVDPLEKDPIQAFDYLSFLDSVEKKWGVEWAQWVEEGAFMTRWHVQENGKRWRYERNPNVQETRDQ
;
A
#
# COMPACT_ATOMS: atom_id res chain seq x y z
N MET A 1 14.84 -24.31 -0.07
CA MET A 1 13.87 -25.34 0.41
C MET A 1 13.25 -26.11 -0.74
N LEU A 2 12.48 -25.49 -1.65
CA LEU A 2 12.11 -26.12 -2.94
C LEU A 2 13.32 -26.30 -3.87
N GLU A 3 14.09 -25.21 -4.08
CA GLU A 3 15.30 -25.21 -4.91
C GLU A 3 16.43 -26.11 -4.39
N SER A 4 16.45 -26.36 -3.07
CA SER A 4 17.44 -27.21 -2.42
C SER A 4 17.02 -28.69 -2.35
N GLY A 5 15.86 -29.04 -2.93
CA GLY A 5 15.36 -30.42 -2.93
C GLY A 5 14.95 -30.97 -1.56
N SER A 6 14.81 -30.10 -0.55
CA SER A 6 14.63 -30.51 0.85
C SER A 6 13.20 -30.93 1.19
N PHE A 7 12.26 -30.81 0.25
CA PHE A 7 10.87 -31.24 0.39
C PHE A 7 10.57 -32.42 -0.53
N GLU A 8 9.87 -33.42 0.03
CA GLU A 8 9.41 -34.60 -0.70
C GLU A 8 7.88 -34.77 -0.61
N GLY A 9 7.32 -35.48 -1.59
CA GLY A 9 5.92 -35.88 -1.62
C GLY A 9 4.93 -34.72 -1.48
N VAL A 10 4.11 -34.78 -0.43
CA VAL A 10 3.00 -33.83 -0.19
C VAL A 10 3.51 -32.42 0.11
N SER A 11 4.60 -32.28 0.87
CA SER A 11 5.17 -30.99 1.24
C SER A 11 5.69 -30.22 0.01
N ARG A 12 6.24 -30.93 -0.98
CA ARG A 12 6.67 -30.33 -2.24
C ARG A 12 5.49 -29.78 -3.03
N LYS A 13 4.44 -30.59 -3.22
CA LYS A 13 3.22 -30.17 -3.93
C LYS A 13 2.55 -28.98 -3.26
N ALA A 14 2.47 -28.97 -1.93
CA ALA A 14 1.93 -27.84 -1.19
C ALA A 14 2.77 -26.56 -1.41
N ALA A 15 4.10 -26.67 -1.34
CA ALA A 15 4.98 -25.54 -1.57
C ALA A 15 4.88 -25.02 -3.01
N GLU A 16 4.87 -25.89 -4.03
CA GLU A 16 4.67 -25.51 -5.44
C GLU A 16 3.33 -24.77 -5.66
N SER A 17 2.26 -25.22 -4.98
CA SER A 17 0.97 -24.54 -5.01
C SER A 17 0.96 -23.17 -4.32
N LEU A 18 1.85 -22.94 -3.35
CA LEU A 18 1.93 -21.67 -2.60
C LEU A 18 2.86 -20.65 -3.26
N VAL A 19 3.87 -21.09 -4.02
CA VAL A 19 4.84 -20.20 -4.68
C VAL A 19 4.16 -19.19 -5.60
N GLY A 20 3.10 -19.59 -6.32
CA GLY A 20 2.35 -18.68 -7.19
C GLY A 20 1.64 -17.54 -6.45
N ASN A 21 1.42 -17.68 -5.14
CA ASN A 21 0.79 -16.66 -4.29
C ASN A 21 1.82 -15.84 -3.49
N TYR A 22 3.12 -16.11 -3.67
CA TYR A 22 4.16 -15.38 -2.95
C TYR A 22 4.37 -14.00 -3.56
N GLU A 23 4.01 -12.96 -2.81
CA GLU A 23 4.11 -11.55 -3.25
C GLU A 23 5.40 -10.87 -2.77
N GLY A 24 6.22 -11.57 -1.99
CA GLY A 24 7.47 -11.03 -1.48
C GLY A 24 8.57 -10.97 -2.54
N GLN A 25 9.34 -9.88 -2.55
CA GLN A 25 10.58 -9.84 -3.32
C GLN A 25 11.64 -10.71 -2.63
N SER A 26 12.42 -11.44 -3.44
CA SER A 26 13.58 -12.18 -2.92
C SER A 26 14.65 -11.21 -2.40
N LEU A 27 15.10 -11.43 -1.16
CA LEU A 27 16.19 -10.65 -0.53
C LEU A 27 17.58 -11.00 -1.09
N LEU A 28 17.69 -12.05 -1.90
CA LEU A 28 18.96 -12.47 -2.51
C LEU A 28 19.23 -11.76 -3.85
N ARG A 29 18.24 -11.08 -4.41
CA ARG A 29 18.36 -10.38 -5.70
C ARG A 29 18.17 -8.87 -5.49
N PRO A 30 18.83 -8.02 -6.30
CA PRO A 30 18.58 -6.58 -6.28
C PRO A 30 17.09 -6.28 -6.45
N MET A 31 16.59 -5.31 -5.69
CA MET A 31 15.18 -4.91 -5.75
C MET A 31 14.88 -4.18 -7.05
N GLN A 32 13.83 -4.62 -7.75
CA GLN A 32 13.40 -4.01 -9.00
C GLN A 32 12.47 -2.85 -8.71
N MET A 33 12.97 -1.62 -8.75
CA MET A 33 12.16 -0.44 -8.41
C MET A 33 11.00 -0.20 -9.39
N VAL A 34 11.17 -0.63 -10.64
CA VAL A 34 10.20 -0.48 -11.72
C VAL A 34 10.13 -1.78 -12.51
N ASN A 35 8.92 -2.15 -12.90
CA ASN A 35 8.70 -3.23 -13.84
C ASN A 35 9.08 -2.77 -15.25
N ASN A 36 10.12 -3.37 -15.85
CA ASN A 36 10.61 -2.99 -17.18
C ASN A 36 9.60 -3.17 -18.33
N GLN A 37 8.54 -3.97 -18.14
CA GLN A 37 7.52 -4.23 -19.15
C GLN A 37 6.33 -3.28 -19.03
N THR A 38 5.89 -2.99 -17.81
CA THR A 38 4.70 -2.16 -17.56
C THR A 38 5.04 -0.71 -17.21
N GLY A 39 6.29 -0.42 -16.87
CA GLY A 39 6.73 0.89 -16.37
C GLY A 39 6.21 1.23 -14.96
N GLN A 40 5.46 0.33 -14.32
CA GLN A 40 4.89 0.55 -12.99
C GLN A 40 5.95 0.42 -11.91
N ALA A 41 5.82 1.26 -10.89
CA ALA A 41 6.66 1.17 -9.69
C ALA A 41 6.36 -0.10 -8.89
N GLN A 42 7.35 -0.54 -8.13
CA GLN A 42 7.12 -1.51 -7.07
C GLN A 42 6.51 -0.80 -5.86
N TRP A 43 5.28 -1.17 -5.52
CA TRP A 43 4.53 -0.62 -4.38
C TRP A 43 4.47 -1.63 -3.24
N HIS A 44 4.69 -1.15 -2.01
CA HIS A 44 4.55 -1.94 -0.78
C HIS A 44 3.37 -1.43 0.04
N PHE A 45 2.55 -2.37 0.52
CA PHE A 45 1.36 -2.10 1.29
C PHE A 45 1.50 -2.71 2.68
N THR A 46 1.31 -1.90 3.70
CA THR A 46 1.38 -2.32 5.09
C THR A 46 0.10 -1.89 5.80
N VAL A 47 -0.61 -2.86 6.39
CA VAL A 47 -1.75 -2.56 7.25
C VAL A 47 -1.23 -1.99 8.55
N VAL A 48 -1.65 -0.78 8.91
CA VAL A 48 -1.32 -0.16 10.18
C VAL A 48 -2.54 -0.21 11.06
N ASN A 49 -2.53 -1.10 12.05
CA ASN A 49 -3.69 -1.36 12.90
C ASN A 49 -3.49 -0.98 14.39
N PRO A 50 -3.34 0.30 14.73
CA PRO A 50 -3.59 0.80 16.07
C PRO A 50 -5.00 1.40 16.16
N GLY A 51 -6.03 0.65 15.75
CA GLY A 51 -7.44 0.99 15.98
C GLY A 51 -8.16 1.81 14.90
N ARG A 52 -7.54 2.06 13.74
CA ARG A 52 -8.17 2.74 12.58
C ARG A 52 -7.81 2.02 11.28
N ALA A 53 -8.76 1.89 10.35
CA ALA A 53 -8.57 1.17 9.09
C ALA A 53 -7.72 1.99 8.10
N MET A 54 -6.41 1.91 8.25
CA MET A 54 -5.41 2.63 7.44
C MET A 54 -4.50 1.66 6.69
N LEU A 55 -4.14 2.03 5.46
CA LEU A 55 -3.10 1.35 4.69
C LEU A 55 -1.92 2.30 4.46
N ASN A 56 -0.74 1.91 4.93
CA ASN A 56 0.49 2.59 4.58
C ASN A 56 0.99 2.07 3.24
N VAL A 57 1.30 2.99 2.35
CA VAL A 57 1.68 2.71 0.97
C VAL A 57 3.02 3.37 0.70
N ARG A 58 3.96 2.59 0.16
CA ARG A 58 5.30 3.06 -0.17
C ARG A 58 5.66 2.70 -1.59
N ASP A 59 6.28 3.66 -2.26
CA ASP A 59 6.90 3.49 -3.56
C ASP A 59 8.41 3.29 -3.36
N VAL A 60 8.94 2.21 -3.91
CA VAL A 60 10.36 1.89 -3.82
C VAL A 60 11.26 2.96 -4.46
N ARG A 61 10.78 3.68 -5.49
CA ARG A 61 11.51 4.77 -6.15
C ARG A 61 11.76 5.95 -5.22
N TYR A 62 10.88 6.13 -4.22
CA TYR A 62 10.88 7.27 -3.31
C TYR A 62 10.76 6.77 -1.86
N PRO A 63 11.81 6.15 -1.30
CA PRO A 63 11.75 5.47 -0.01
C PRO A 63 11.43 6.41 1.17
N ASP A 64 11.72 7.69 1.03
CA ASP A 64 11.47 8.71 2.04
C ASP A 64 10.02 9.23 2.02
N ARG A 65 9.23 8.91 0.99
CA ARG A 65 7.82 9.34 0.89
C ARG A 65 6.91 8.32 1.56
N HIS A 66 6.24 8.75 2.63
CA HIS A 66 5.32 7.93 3.40
C HIS A 66 3.88 8.39 3.21
N LEU A 67 3.07 7.56 2.53
CA LEU A 67 1.64 7.81 2.36
C LEU A 67 0.83 6.88 3.25
N SER A 68 -0.08 7.44 4.03
CA SER A 68 -1.11 6.70 4.77
C SER A 68 -2.48 7.00 4.17
N VAL A 69 -3.17 5.97 3.70
CA VAL A 69 -4.45 6.07 3.01
C VAL A 69 -5.57 5.55 3.91
N PRO A 70 -6.63 6.35 4.16
CA PRO A 70 -7.79 5.91 4.91
C PRO A 70 -8.67 4.96 4.09
N LEU A 71 -9.14 3.90 4.74
CA LEU A 71 -10.11 2.95 4.16
C LEU A 71 -11.55 3.26 4.62
N ILE A 72 -11.72 4.12 5.62
CA ILE A 72 -12.99 4.58 6.19
C ILE A 72 -12.98 6.11 6.36
N ASP A 73 -14.16 6.73 6.33
CA ASP A 73 -14.30 8.18 6.21
C ASP A 73 -13.86 8.98 7.45
N ASN A 74 -13.75 8.34 8.63
CA ASN A 74 -13.44 9.02 9.90
C ASN A 74 -11.93 9.13 10.19
N THR A 75 -11.08 8.84 9.21
CA THR A 75 -9.62 8.92 9.35
C THR A 75 -9.01 9.78 8.25
N GLU A 76 -7.94 10.49 8.60
CA GLU A 76 -7.27 11.43 7.71
C GLU A 76 -6.29 10.72 6.77
N TRP A 77 -6.18 11.24 5.56
CA TRP A 77 -5.00 11.06 4.72
C TRP A 77 -3.78 11.63 5.42
N ARG A 78 -2.62 10.98 5.28
CA ARG A 78 -1.37 11.50 5.85
C ARG A 78 -0.21 11.32 4.87
N LEU A 79 0.62 12.34 4.73
CA LEU A 79 1.87 12.30 3.97
C LEU A 79 3.01 12.85 4.81
N SER A 80 4.10 12.08 4.88
CA SER A 80 5.36 12.49 5.49
C SER A 80 6.51 12.36 4.49
N ASP A 81 7.46 13.28 4.56
CA ASP A 81 8.78 13.15 3.95
C ASP A 81 9.79 12.84 5.06
N LEU A 82 10.27 11.61 5.10
CA LEU A 82 11.20 11.13 6.13
C LEU A 82 12.57 11.80 6.04
N SER A 83 12.93 12.40 4.90
CA SER A 83 14.20 13.09 4.76
C SER A 83 14.25 14.39 5.59
N VAL A 84 13.09 15.00 5.82
CA VAL A 84 12.94 16.25 6.59
C VAL A 84 12.26 16.05 7.95
N ASP A 85 11.38 15.05 8.05
CA ASP A 85 10.66 14.69 9.27
C ASP A 85 10.76 13.17 9.53
N PRO A 86 11.93 12.68 9.98
CA PRO A 86 12.16 11.24 10.18
C PRO A 86 11.26 10.60 11.25
N LEU A 87 10.65 11.42 12.11
CA LEU A 87 9.78 10.97 13.20
C LEU A 87 8.29 11.20 12.89
N GLU A 88 7.96 11.68 11.69
CA GLU A 88 6.60 11.90 11.21
C GLU A 88 5.75 12.75 12.18
N LYS A 89 6.36 13.80 12.76
CA LYS A 89 5.73 14.71 13.73
C LYS A 89 4.89 15.81 13.08
N ASP A 90 5.22 16.23 11.86
CA ASP A 90 4.53 17.27 11.10
C ASP A 90 4.09 16.79 9.70
N PRO A 91 3.26 15.72 9.63
CA PRO A 91 2.74 15.25 8.36
C PRO A 91 1.72 16.24 7.79
N ILE A 92 1.61 16.27 6.45
CA ILE A 92 0.41 16.83 5.82
C ILE A 92 -0.73 15.88 6.11
N GLN A 93 -1.85 16.39 6.59
CA GLN A 93 -3.03 15.59 6.89
C GLN A 93 -4.33 16.33 6.57
N ALA A 94 -5.32 15.59 6.06
CA ALA A 94 -6.68 16.08 5.88
C ALA A 94 -7.67 14.91 5.74
N PHE A 95 -8.92 15.12 6.14
CA PHE A 95 -9.99 14.14 5.95
C PHE A 95 -10.44 14.03 4.49
N ASP A 96 -10.57 15.17 3.81
CA ASP A 96 -10.99 15.25 2.42
C ASP A 96 -9.80 15.07 1.47
N TYR A 97 -9.97 14.24 0.44
CA TYR A 97 -8.90 13.88 -0.50
C TYR A 97 -8.43 15.06 -1.36
N LEU A 98 -9.35 15.92 -1.82
CA LEU A 98 -9.00 17.07 -2.67
C LEU A 98 -8.25 18.12 -1.87
N SER A 99 -8.70 18.37 -0.64
CA SER A 99 -8.05 19.26 0.31
C SER A 99 -6.66 18.75 0.70
N PHE A 100 -6.51 17.43 0.85
CA PHE A 100 -5.22 16.78 1.05
C PHE A 100 -4.28 17.02 -0.13
N LEU A 101 -4.70 16.71 -1.37
CA LEU A 101 -3.87 16.91 -2.57
C LEU A 101 -3.45 18.37 -2.75
N ASP A 102 -4.37 19.32 -2.58
CA ASP A 102 -4.07 20.76 -2.64
C ASP A 102 -3.02 21.16 -1.59
N SER A 103 -3.10 20.60 -0.38
CA SER A 103 -2.09 20.83 0.67
C SER A 103 -0.72 20.24 0.31
N VAL A 104 -0.70 19.03 -0.29
CA VAL A 104 0.52 18.40 -0.80
C VAL A 104 1.16 19.24 -1.90
N GLU A 105 0.37 19.65 -2.89
CA GLU A 105 0.85 20.49 -4.00
C GLU A 105 1.41 21.82 -3.50
N LYS A 106 0.73 22.46 -2.54
CA LYS A 106 1.21 23.72 -1.94
C LYS A 106 2.52 23.58 -1.18
N LYS A 107 2.74 22.48 -0.44
CA LYS A 107 3.95 22.27 0.37
C LYS A 107 5.12 21.72 -0.45
N TRP A 108 4.86 20.77 -1.34
CA TRP A 108 5.89 19.97 -2.02
C TRP A 108 5.86 20.03 -3.55
N GLY A 109 4.85 20.66 -4.14
CA GLY A 109 4.70 20.83 -5.59
C GLY A 109 3.89 19.73 -6.28
N VAL A 110 3.62 19.96 -7.57
CA VAL A 110 2.74 19.13 -8.41
C VAL A 110 3.23 17.68 -8.53
N GLU A 111 4.54 17.45 -8.60
CA GLU A 111 5.10 16.09 -8.71
C GLU A 111 4.71 15.22 -7.51
N TRP A 112 4.71 15.79 -6.30
CA TRP A 112 4.30 15.07 -5.10
C TRP A 112 2.81 14.78 -5.08
N ALA A 113 1.98 15.72 -5.54
CA ALA A 113 0.55 15.50 -5.66
C ALA A 113 0.25 14.37 -6.66
N GLN A 114 0.90 14.37 -7.83
CA GLN A 114 0.77 13.29 -8.82
C GLN A 114 1.22 11.93 -8.27
N TRP A 115 2.31 11.90 -7.51
CA TRP A 115 2.78 10.68 -6.85
C TRP A 115 1.76 10.17 -5.81
N VAL A 116 1.14 11.08 -5.04
CA VAL A 116 0.06 10.74 -4.09
C VAL A 116 -1.17 10.19 -4.82
N GLU A 117 -1.54 10.77 -5.97
CA GLU A 117 -2.62 10.23 -6.82
C GLU A 117 -2.32 8.81 -7.29
N GLU A 118 -1.09 8.54 -7.75
CA GLU A 118 -0.66 7.18 -8.12
C GLU A 118 -0.79 6.23 -6.93
N GLY A 119 -0.28 6.61 -5.76
CA GLY A 119 -0.36 5.81 -4.54
C GLY A 119 -1.80 5.53 -4.09
N ALA A 120 -2.69 6.52 -4.19
CA ALA A 120 -4.11 6.36 -3.88
C ALA A 120 -4.79 5.36 -4.84
N PHE A 121 -4.50 5.47 -6.14
CA PHE A 121 -5.00 4.53 -7.15
C PHE A 121 -4.52 3.10 -6.88
N MET A 122 -3.23 2.92 -6.61
CA MET A 122 -2.64 1.62 -6.30
C MET A 122 -3.21 1.00 -5.02
N THR A 123 -3.48 1.83 -4.01
CA THR A 123 -4.15 1.41 -2.77
C THR A 123 -5.54 0.85 -3.07
N ARG A 124 -6.36 1.59 -3.82
CA ARG A 124 -7.71 1.17 -4.19
C ARG A 124 -7.69 -0.15 -4.95
N TRP A 125 -6.79 -0.29 -5.92
CA TRP A 125 -6.59 -1.54 -6.65
C TRP A 125 -6.21 -2.68 -5.71
N HIS A 126 -5.23 -2.48 -4.83
CA HIS A 126 -4.77 -3.51 -3.88
C HIS A 126 -5.88 -3.99 -2.95
N VAL A 127 -6.70 -3.07 -2.42
CA VAL A 127 -7.84 -3.40 -1.56
C VAL A 127 -8.90 -4.20 -2.33
N GLN A 128 -9.19 -3.83 -3.58
CA GLN A 128 -10.15 -4.56 -4.42
C GLN A 128 -9.68 -5.97 -4.75
N GLU A 129 -8.42 -6.14 -5.13
CA GLU A 129 -7.86 -7.45 -5.46
C GLU A 129 -7.72 -8.36 -4.23
N ASN A 130 -7.31 -7.81 -3.08
CA ASN A 130 -7.31 -8.57 -1.82
C ASN A 130 -8.73 -8.95 -1.38
N GLY A 131 -9.71 -8.05 -1.53
CA GLY A 131 -11.11 -8.36 -1.24
C GLY A 131 -11.60 -9.57 -2.05
N LYS A 132 -11.33 -9.59 -3.37
CA LYS A 132 -11.66 -10.73 -4.25
C LYS A 132 -10.96 -12.02 -3.80
N ARG A 133 -9.66 -11.95 -3.47
CA ARG A 133 -8.88 -13.11 -3.01
C ARG A 133 -9.50 -13.76 -1.77
N TRP A 134 -9.95 -12.94 -0.82
CA TRP A 134 -10.58 -13.40 0.42
C TRP A 134 -12.09 -13.62 0.30
N ARG A 135 -12.66 -13.51 -0.91
CA ARG A 135 -14.10 -13.59 -1.17
C ARG A 135 -14.92 -12.63 -0.30
N TYR A 136 -14.30 -11.50 0.04
CA TYR A 136 -14.96 -10.40 0.71
C TYR A 136 -15.68 -9.56 -0.36
N GLU A 137 -16.95 -9.83 -0.55
CA GLU A 137 -17.83 -8.96 -1.33
C GLU A 137 -18.28 -7.82 -0.43
N ARG A 138 -17.91 -6.58 -0.77
CA ARG A 138 -18.46 -5.40 -0.11
C ARG A 138 -19.97 -5.44 -0.29
N ASN A 139 -20.73 -5.73 0.77
CA ASN A 139 -22.18 -5.68 0.72
C ASN A 139 -22.60 -4.21 0.54
N PRO A 140 -23.19 -3.83 -0.61
CA PRO A 140 -23.54 -2.44 -0.90
C PRO A 140 -24.63 -1.87 0.03
N ASN A 141 -25.30 -2.74 0.81
CA ASN A 141 -26.37 -2.38 1.72
C ASN A 141 -25.93 -2.17 3.18
N VAL A 142 -24.64 -2.39 3.50
CA VAL A 142 -24.11 -2.06 4.82
C VAL A 142 -23.61 -0.63 4.77
N GLN A 143 -24.47 0.32 5.15
CA GLN A 143 -24.01 1.64 5.59
C GLN A 143 -23.32 1.42 6.93
N GLU A 144 -22.03 1.75 7.02
CA GLU A 144 -21.33 1.83 8.31
C GLU A 144 -22.12 2.83 9.18
N THR A 145 -22.78 2.32 10.21
CA THR A 145 -23.52 3.16 11.16
C THR A 145 -22.53 4.12 11.77
N ARG A 146 -22.81 5.42 11.63
CA ARG A 146 -22.15 6.48 12.37
C ARG A 146 -22.49 6.30 13.85
N ASP A 147 -21.74 5.47 14.53
CA ASP A 147 -21.82 5.39 15.99
C ASP A 147 -21.18 6.66 16.57
N GLN A 148 -21.95 7.24 17.50
CA GLN A 148 -21.89 8.58 18.06
C GLN A 148 -20.62 8.86 18.88
#